data_AF-A0A1A9QFI8-F1
#
_entry.id   AF-A0A1A9QFI8-F1
#
_cell.length_a   1.000
_cell.length_b   1.000
_cell.length_c   1.000
_cell.angle_alpha   90.00
_cell.angle_beta   90.00
_cell.angle_gamma   90.00
#
_symmetry.space_group_name_H-M   'P 1'
#
loop_
_entity.id
_entity.type
_entity.pdbx_description
1 polymer ?
#
loop_
_entity_poly.entity_id
_entity_poly.type
_entity_poly.pdbx_seq_one_letter_code
_entity_poly.pdbx_strand_id
1 'polypeptide(L)'
;MSTKVIVSSIAGVGVLGGSVAGTYHFLSQKSEEKSLEQVLTAENKIPLKTSSNTDDGDWGKLVTKFLATDNSVTVTKINVTGIVNASLGTGNNNTENIRKLKKACQALLKKTKDYANDKVIAENWCTKASPLLK
;
A
#
# COMPACT_ATOMS: atom_id res chain seq x y z
N MET A 1 -70.51 0.25 3.04
CA MET A 1 -69.60 1.31 2.55
C MET A 1 -68.29 1.21 3.30
N SER A 2 -67.20 1.11 2.56
CA SER A 2 -65.82 1.05 3.05
C SER A 2 -65.34 2.42 3.52
N THR A 3 -64.66 2.49 4.66
CA THR A 3 -63.36 3.19 4.72
C THR A 3 -62.49 2.63 5.84
N LYS A 4 -61.29 2.19 5.45
CA LYS A 4 -60.15 1.89 6.31
C LYS A 4 -59.48 3.21 6.69
N VAL A 5 -59.10 3.40 7.94
CA VAL A 5 -57.83 4.05 8.32
C VAL A 5 -57.35 3.40 9.60
N ILE A 6 -56.19 2.74 9.51
CA ILE A 6 -55.43 2.15 10.60
C ILE A 6 -54.40 3.20 11.02
N VAL A 7 -54.42 3.63 12.28
CA VAL A 7 -53.26 4.26 12.92
C VAL A 7 -53.09 3.57 14.27
N SER A 8 -52.12 2.68 14.31
CA SER A 8 -51.79 1.87 15.48
C SER A 8 -51.09 2.70 16.55
N SER A 9 -51.51 2.42 17.79
CA SER A 9 -50.90 2.63 19.11
C SER A 9 -49.36 2.65 19.09
N ILE A 10 -48.64 3.31 20.01
CA ILE A 10 -48.70 3.07 21.45
C ILE A 10 -48.17 4.30 22.21
N ALA A 11 -48.94 4.76 23.19
CA ALA A 11 -48.42 5.57 24.28
C ALA A 11 -47.55 4.67 25.19
N GLY A 12 -46.31 5.08 25.41
CA GLY A 12 -45.41 4.47 26.38
C GLY A 12 -44.68 5.56 27.15
N VAL A 13 -45.25 5.97 28.27
CA VAL A 13 -44.67 6.89 29.26
C VAL A 13 -43.73 6.10 30.18
N GLY A 14 -42.60 6.70 30.55
CA GLY A 14 -42.05 6.51 31.90
C GLY A 14 -40.71 5.77 32.01
N VAL A 15 -39.67 6.59 32.14
CA VAL A 15 -38.30 6.34 32.61
C VAL A 15 -38.25 5.45 33.87
N LEU A 16 -37.18 4.69 34.09
CA LEU A 16 -36.24 4.86 35.22
C LEU A 16 -35.17 3.74 35.25
N GLY A 17 -33.93 4.17 35.03
CA GLY A 17 -32.65 3.56 35.45
C GLY A 17 -32.58 2.05 35.64
N GLY A 18 -32.19 1.34 34.57
CA GLY A 18 -31.76 -0.05 34.66
C GLY A 18 -31.00 -0.46 33.42
N SER A 19 -29.68 -0.31 33.43
CA SER A 19 -28.80 -0.93 32.43
C SER A 19 -27.78 -1.79 33.15
N VAL A 20 -28.21 -3.03 33.34
CA VAL A 20 -27.43 -4.27 33.37
C VAL A 20 -25.98 -4.04 32.95
N ALA A 21 -25.03 -4.33 33.85
CA ALA A 21 -23.63 -4.55 33.52
C ALA A 21 -23.52 -5.83 32.66
N GLY A 22 -23.99 -5.71 31.41
CA GLY A 22 -23.91 -6.74 30.40
C GLY A 22 -22.49 -6.80 29.89
N THR A 23 -21.87 -7.94 30.12
CA THR A 23 -20.70 -8.45 29.42
C THR A 23 -20.75 -8.11 27.94
N TYR A 24 -19.98 -7.11 27.51
CA TYR A 24 -19.70 -6.91 26.10
C TYR A 24 -18.21 -6.66 25.89
N HIS A 25 -17.62 -7.71 25.32
CA HIS A 25 -16.46 -7.66 24.45
C HIS A 25 -15.10 -7.47 25.11
N PHE A 26 -14.67 -8.61 25.66
CA PHE A 26 -13.35 -9.20 25.40
C PHE A 26 -13.09 -9.40 23.88
N LEU A 27 -13.25 -8.37 23.07
CA LEU A 27 -12.66 -8.29 21.73
C LEU A 27 -11.28 -7.69 21.93
N SER A 28 -10.35 -8.55 22.36
CA SER A 28 -8.93 -8.28 22.12
C SER A 28 -8.77 -8.17 20.61
N GLN A 29 -8.83 -6.93 20.11
CA GLN A 29 -8.53 -6.57 18.74
C GLN A 29 -7.13 -7.11 18.44
N LYS A 30 -7.06 -8.28 17.78
CA LYS A 30 -6.04 -8.48 16.77
C LYS A 30 -6.29 -7.39 15.74
N SER A 31 -5.67 -6.22 15.93
CA SER A 31 -5.45 -5.31 14.83
C SER A 31 -4.72 -6.13 13.78
N GLU A 32 -5.41 -6.56 12.72
CA GLU A 32 -4.73 -7.06 11.53
C GLU A 32 -3.79 -5.94 11.11
N GLU A 33 -2.50 -6.16 11.35
CA GLU A 33 -1.46 -5.22 10.96
C GLU A 33 -1.50 -5.14 9.44
N LYS A 34 -2.12 -4.08 8.93
CA LYS A 34 -2.25 -3.87 7.49
C LYS A 34 -0.84 -3.82 6.90
N SER A 35 -0.62 -4.62 5.87
CA SER A 35 0.61 -4.54 5.09
C SER A 35 0.72 -3.17 4.43
N LEU A 36 1.95 -2.73 4.17
CA LEU A 36 2.21 -1.49 3.45
C LEU A 36 1.51 -1.47 2.09
N GLU A 37 1.42 -2.62 1.41
CA GLU A 37 0.63 -2.77 0.18
C GLU A 37 -0.84 -2.39 0.34
N GLN A 38 -1.49 -2.87 1.41
CA GLN A 38 -2.87 -2.56 1.73
C GLN A 38 -3.07 -1.08 2.08
N VAL A 39 -2.12 -0.51 2.83
CA VAL A 39 -2.14 0.92 3.18
C VAL A 39 -2.04 1.79 1.93
N LEU A 40 -1.08 1.49 1.04
CA LEU A 40 -0.91 2.23 -0.22
C LEU A 40 -2.13 2.11 -1.13
N THR A 41 -2.69 0.90 -1.25
CA THR A 41 -3.89 0.66 -2.05
C THR A 41 -5.09 1.42 -1.51
N ALA A 42 -5.27 1.49 -0.18
CA ALA A 42 -6.32 2.30 0.45
C ALA A 42 -6.17 3.81 0.18
N GLU A 43 -4.95 4.27 -0.08
CA GLU A 43 -4.64 5.66 -0.47
C GLU A 43 -4.64 5.89 -2.00
N ASN A 44 -5.15 4.92 -2.78
CA ASN A 44 -5.14 4.93 -4.26
C ASN A 44 -3.73 4.98 -4.87
N LYS A 45 -2.70 4.59 -4.11
CA LYS A 45 -1.32 4.48 -4.60
C LYS A 45 -1.08 3.06 -5.08
N ILE A 46 -1.48 2.81 -6.33
CA ILE A 46 -1.47 1.47 -6.94
C ILE A 46 -0.03 0.93 -7.03
N PRO A 47 0.30 -0.19 -6.38
CA PRO A 47 1.61 -0.81 -6.48
C PRO A 47 1.91 -1.30 -7.91
N LEU A 48 3.17 -1.18 -8.33
CA LEU A 48 3.67 -1.81 -9.55
C LEU A 48 3.69 -3.33 -9.38
N LYS A 49 3.40 -4.06 -10.46
CA LYS A 49 3.41 -5.52 -10.46
C LYS A 49 4.84 -6.04 -10.36
N THR A 50 5.12 -6.68 -9.23
CA THR A 50 6.44 -7.26 -8.91
C THR A 50 6.61 -8.71 -9.38
N SER A 51 5.50 -9.42 -9.62
CA SER A 51 5.49 -10.84 -10.00
C SER A 51 5.19 -11.11 -11.48
N SER A 52 4.89 -10.08 -12.28
CA SER A 52 4.62 -10.19 -13.71
C SER A 52 5.45 -9.19 -14.50
N ASN A 53 5.36 -9.28 -15.83
CA ASN A 53 6.05 -8.39 -16.77
C ASN A 53 5.20 -7.18 -17.20
N THR A 54 4.02 -7.00 -16.59
CA THR A 54 3.03 -5.98 -16.96
C THR A 54 3.60 -4.56 -16.89
N ASP A 55 4.45 -4.29 -15.90
CA ASP A 55 5.00 -2.96 -15.65
C ASP A 55 6.51 -2.89 -15.96
N ASP A 56 7.05 -3.77 -16.81
CA ASP A 56 8.49 -3.86 -17.10
C ASP A 56 9.09 -2.56 -17.66
N GLY A 57 8.32 -1.83 -18.47
CA GLY A 57 8.73 -0.52 -18.98
C GLY A 57 8.94 0.50 -17.86
N ASP A 58 8.06 0.53 -16.87
CA ASP A 58 8.16 1.41 -15.70
C ASP A 58 9.32 0.98 -14.80
N TRP A 59 9.49 -0.33 -14.59
CA TRP A 59 10.64 -0.85 -13.85
C TRP A 59 11.97 -0.50 -14.52
N GLY A 60 12.05 -0.54 -15.85
CA GLY A 60 13.23 -0.11 -16.60
C GLY A 60 13.56 1.35 -16.37
N LYS A 61 12.56 2.24 -16.41
CA LYS A 61 12.75 3.67 -16.10
C LYS A 61 13.25 3.88 -14.67
N LEU A 62 12.67 3.17 -13.69
CA LEU A 62 13.08 3.26 -12.30
C LEU A 62 14.52 2.77 -12.09
N VAL A 63 14.94 1.69 -12.75
CA VAL A 63 16.35 1.25 -12.72
C VAL A 63 17.27 2.31 -13.29
N THR A 64 16.92 2.94 -14.42
CA THR A 64 17.69 4.05 -14.99
C THR A 64 17.83 5.21 -13.99
N LYS A 65 16.73 5.60 -13.32
CA LYS A 65 16.76 6.63 -12.27
C LYS A 65 17.58 6.18 -11.06
N PHE A 66 17.49 4.93 -10.65
CA PHE A 66 18.27 4.40 -9.53
C PHE A 66 19.79 4.49 -9.78
N LEU A 67 20.19 4.17 -11.02
CA LEU A 67 21.57 4.17 -11.49
C LEU A 67 22.10 5.55 -11.89
N ALA A 68 21.21 6.53 -12.06
CA ALA A 68 21.59 7.89 -12.38
C ALA A 68 22.56 8.43 -11.30
N THR A 69 23.72 8.89 -11.76
CA THR A 69 24.80 9.43 -10.92
C THR A 69 24.71 10.94 -10.74
N ASP A 70 23.78 11.59 -11.45
CA ASP A 70 23.47 13.00 -11.26
C ASP A 70 22.52 13.18 -10.06
N ASN A 71 22.49 14.38 -9.48
CA ASN A 71 21.54 14.75 -8.43
C ASN A 71 20.09 14.87 -8.95
N SER A 72 19.76 14.21 -10.06
CA SER A 72 18.42 14.25 -10.68
C SER A 72 17.37 13.50 -9.85
N VAL A 73 17.79 12.67 -8.90
CA VAL A 73 16.93 11.94 -7.98
C VAL A 73 17.00 12.59 -6.60
N THR A 74 15.96 13.33 -6.25
CA THR A 74 15.82 14.01 -4.95
C THR A 74 15.07 13.18 -3.91
N VAL A 75 14.65 11.97 -4.25
CA VAL A 75 13.92 11.05 -3.35
C VAL A 75 14.88 10.06 -2.68
N THR A 76 14.54 9.66 -1.45
CA THR A 76 15.26 8.61 -0.72
C THR A 76 15.32 7.33 -1.53
N LYS A 77 16.52 6.80 -1.77
CA LYS A 77 16.70 5.54 -2.51
C LYS A 77 16.18 4.35 -1.71
N ILE A 78 15.50 3.43 -2.40
CA ILE A 78 15.17 2.12 -1.84
C ILE A 78 16.47 1.32 -1.60
N ASN A 79 16.54 0.60 -0.48
CA ASN A 79 17.69 -0.25 -0.19
C ASN A 79 17.66 -1.50 -1.09
N VAL A 80 18.54 -1.55 -2.09
CA VAL A 80 18.70 -2.69 -2.99
C VAL A 80 20.16 -3.08 -3.05
N THR A 81 20.45 -4.32 -2.69
CA THR A 81 21.81 -4.86 -2.75
C THR A 81 22.14 -5.36 -4.15
N GLY A 82 23.37 -5.07 -4.60
CA GLY A 82 23.92 -5.62 -5.84
C GLY A 82 23.29 -5.09 -7.12
N ILE A 83 22.60 -3.94 -7.11
CA ILE A 83 22.33 -3.23 -8.37
C ILE A 83 23.67 -2.81 -8.96
N VAL A 84 23.90 -3.21 -10.21
CA VAL A 84 25.15 -2.95 -10.93
C VAL A 84 24.91 -1.86 -11.94
N ASN A 85 25.69 -0.77 -11.85
CA ASN A 85 25.76 0.23 -12.91
C ASN A 85 26.57 -0.39 -14.05
N ALA A 86 25.87 -1.00 -14.99
CA ALA A 86 26.52 -1.52 -16.19
C ALA A 86 26.92 -0.30 -17.03
N SER A 87 28.20 0.08 -16.96
CA SER A 87 28.81 0.80 -18.06
C SER A 87 28.61 -0.05 -19.32
N LEU A 88 27.67 0.36 -20.18
CA LEU A 88 27.50 0.01 -21.60
C LEU A 88 28.13 -1.35 -22.00
N GLY A 89 27.38 -2.47 -21.98
CA GLY A 89 27.97 -3.71 -22.52
C GLY A 89 27.12 -4.97 -22.65
N THR A 90 26.18 -5.27 -21.74
CA THR A 90 25.42 -6.53 -21.83
C THR A 90 23.96 -6.34 -21.44
N GLY A 91 23.04 -6.63 -22.36
CA GLY A 91 21.59 -6.51 -22.16
C GLY A 91 21.04 -7.27 -20.94
N ASN A 92 21.76 -8.28 -20.44
CA ASN A 92 21.38 -9.08 -19.27
C ASN A 92 21.36 -8.29 -17.95
N ASN A 93 22.13 -7.21 -17.83
CA ASN A 93 22.25 -6.47 -16.57
C ASN A 93 20.98 -5.67 -16.23
N ASN A 94 20.25 -5.20 -17.24
CA ASN A 94 19.02 -4.43 -17.02
C ASN A 94 17.89 -5.33 -16.47
N THR A 95 17.70 -6.52 -17.06
CA THR A 95 16.72 -7.51 -16.58
C THR A 95 17.02 -7.93 -15.14
N GLU A 96 18.30 -8.14 -14.82
CA GLU A 96 18.73 -8.52 -13.48
C GLU A 96 18.53 -7.38 -12.47
N ASN A 97 18.80 -6.13 -12.85
CA ASN A 97 18.54 -4.96 -12.01
C ASN A 97 17.03 -4.74 -11.79
N ILE A 98 16.21 -4.91 -12.83
CA ILE A 98 14.74 -4.87 -12.72
C ILE A 98 14.27 -5.93 -11.71
N ARG A 99 14.78 -7.16 -11.82
CA ARG A 99 14.44 -8.26 -10.92
C ARG A 99 14.81 -7.94 -9.46
N LYS A 100 15.99 -7.37 -9.23
CA LYS A 100 16.45 -6.95 -7.89
C LYS A 100 15.56 -5.85 -7.32
N LEU A 101 15.23 -4.84 -8.12
CA LEU A 101 14.35 -3.74 -7.71
C LEU A 101 12.93 -4.25 -7.39
N LYS A 102 12.36 -5.10 -8.25
CA LYS A 102 11.06 -5.79 -8.00
C LYS A 102 11.07 -6.55 -6.67
N LYS A 103 12.14 -7.31 -6.40
CA LYS A 103 12.27 -8.09 -5.15
C LYS A 103 12.35 -7.19 -3.92
N ALA A 104 13.10 -6.09 -3.99
CA ALA A 104 13.18 -5.11 -2.90
C ALA A 104 11.82 -4.46 -2.63
N CYS A 105 11.11 -4.05 -3.68
CA CYS A 105 9.75 -3.54 -3.56
C CYS A 105 8.77 -4.58 -2.99
N GLN A 106 8.85 -5.84 -3.41
CA GLN A 106 8.01 -6.90 -2.87
C GLN A 106 8.26 -7.13 -1.37
N ALA A 107 9.51 -7.07 -0.92
CA ALA A 107 9.84 -7.17 0.50
C ALA A 107 9.32 -5.95 1.29
N LEU A 108 9.43 -4.75 0.71
CA LEU A 108 8.97 -3.50 1.31
C LEU A 108 7.45 -3.49 1.49
N LEU A 109 6.71 -3.85 0.44
CA LEU A 109 5.24 -3.87 0.42
C LEU A 109 4.62 -4.88 1.40
N LYS A 110 5.35 -5.96 1.72
CA LYS A 110 4.93 -6.98 2.70
C LYS A 110 5.13 -6.58 4.15
N LYS A 111 5.83 -5.47 4.45
CA LYS A 111 6.05 -5.03 5.83
C LYS A 111 4.70 -4.68 6.50
N THR A 112 4.53 -5.11 7.74
CA THR A 112 3.33 -4.85 8.56
C THR A 112 3.63 -4.00 9.80
N LYS A 113 4.89 -3.71 10.09
CA LYS A 113 5.36 -2.91 11.25
C LYS A 113 6.38 -1.87 10.84
N ASP A 114 6.44 -0.79 11.62
CA ASP A 114 7.47 0.26 11.58
C ASP A 114 7.77 0.82 10.17
N TYR A 115 6.75 0.88 9.31
CA TYR A 115 6.90 1.20 7.89
C TYR A 115 6.67 2.68 7.56
N ALA A 116 6.68 3.61 8.52
CA ALA A 116 6.39 5.03 8.26
C ALA A 116 7.35 5.65 7.22
N ASN A 117 8.66 5.39 7.37
CA ASN A 117 9.67 5.81 6.40
C ASN A 117 9.65 4.94 5.13
N ASP A 118 9.38 3.64 5.29
CA ASP A 118 9.26 2.70 4.17
C ASP A 118 8.09 3.04 3.25
N LYS A 119 7.04 3.67 3.76
CA LYS A 119 5.90 4.14 2.97
C LYS A 119 6.34 5.16 1.94
N VAL A 120 7.07 6.19 2.35
CA VAL A 120 7.60 7.21 1.41
C VAL A 120 8.50 6.57 0.36
N ILE A 121 9.34 5.62 0.75
CA ILE A 121 10.20 4.87 -0.18
C ILE A 121 9.35 4.06 -1.16
N ALA A 122 8.34 3.34 -0.67
CA ALA A 122 7.47 2.51 -1.50
C ALA A 122 6.65 3.36 -2.48
N GLU A 123 6.15 4.52 -2.07
CA GLU A 123 5.48 5.48 -2.96
C GLU A 123 6.39 5.91 -4.10
N ASN A 124 7.64 6.24 -3.76
CA ASN A 124 8.61 6.73 -4.73
C ASN A 124 9.13 5.65 -5.67
N TRP A 125 9.24 4.40 -5.24
CA TRP A 125 9.93 3.35 -6.01
C TRP A 125 9.06 2.17 -6.42
N CYS A 126 7.92 1.95 -5.79
CA CYS A 126 7.13 0.72 -5.91
C CYS A 126 5.69 0.95 -6.35
N THR A 127 5.29 2.19 -6.66
CA THR A 127 3.92 2.51 -7.10
C THR A 127 3.88 3.19 -8.47
N LYS A 128 2.74 3.07 -9.15
CA LYS A 128 2.46 3.76 -10.41
C LYS A 128 2.39 5.29 -10.26
N ALA A 129 2.20 5.78 -9.03
CA ALA A 129 2.19 7.20 -8.71
C ALA A 129 3.60 7.78 -8.51
N SER A 130 4.65 6.96 -8.67
CA SER A 130 6.04 7.36 -8.46
C SER A 130 6.37 8.67 -9.20
N PRO A 131 6.95 9.67 -8.51
CA PRO A 131 7.43 10.89 -9.15
C PRO A 131 8.59 10.62 -10.12
N LEU A 132 9.25 9.46 -10.01
CA LEU A 132 10.36 9.07 -10.88
C LEU A 132 9.91 8.53 -12.25
N LEU A 133 8.62 8.25 -12.39
CA LEU A 133 7.99 7.78 -13.63
C LEU A 133 7.37 8.91 -14.46
N LYS A 134 7.33 10.12 -13.91
CA LYS A 134 6.79 11.33 -14.56
C LYS A 134 7.83 12.02 -15.44
#